data_AF-A0A250YI10-F1
#
_entry.id   AF-A0A250YI10-F1
#
_cell.length_a   1.000
_cell.length_b   1.000
_cell.length_c   1.000
_cell.angle_alpha   90.00
_cell.angle_beta   90.00
_cell.angle_gamma   90.00
#
_symmetry.space_group_name_H-M   'P 1'
#
loop_
_entity.id
_entity.type
_entity.pdbx_description
1 polymer ?
#
loop_
_entity_poly.entity_id
_entity_poly.type
_entity_poly.pdbx_seq_one_letter_code
_entity_poly.pdbx_strand_id
1 'polypeptide(L)'
;MVNEYKKIVLLKGLAVITEYQFSLLKSLLASDLKLTRRMQDEYDRVKIADLMEDKFRSDAGLSKLIALFKEIPTLETVAVTLKDEKSKAKGKATMKKNKQEVRSAIPTSTTSNTLTAGVEETPKTQKRKSENKEKTGTKKKKVLEEQAHLPGPAQASTSTAMGQSSLPQVSSSAPSSTSSTENQNTQAQNQTTARRSVLMKGPLVVMVLKATEPFEFESSEGVKSRMFHATVATESQFFQVKVFNVDLKEMFTKNKIIEITNCFENKGILEINEASLVFEAGHKKIEVPNGVIKRANETPKIDHLYKGASGTMVYGLFMLHKKKVNKKNTIYEIQDNTGKIDVVGNGKWHNIKCKEGDKLRLFCFQTRRIAREQKLVSGSHSFIKVAKKKNPTNVNLSLEDEVINCPPSQSTGFNNDTIKVESSI
;
A
#
# COMPACT_ATOMS: atom_id res chain seq x y z
N MET A 1 -10.04 30.53 19.03
CA MET A 1 -9.24 29.67 19.93
C MET A 1 -9.55 28.23 19.55
N VAL A 2 -8.55 27.36 19.32
CA VAL A 2 -8.82 25.95 18.95
C VAL A 2 -9.43 25.22 20.14
N ASN A 3 -10.52 24.52 19.91
CA ASN A 3 -11.23 23.74 20.92
C ASN A 3 -10.40 22.53 21.37
N GLU A 4 -10.09 22.46 22.67
CA GLU A 4 -9.27 21.38 23.25
C GLU A 4 -9.92 20.00 23.03
N TYR A 5 -11.26 19.92 23.06
CA TYR A 5 -11.97 18.66 22.82
C TYR A 5 -11.92 18.23 21.35
N LYS A 6 -12.06 19.16 20.40
CA LYS A 6 -11.87 18.87 18.96
C LYS A 6 -10.45 18.35 18.68
N LYS A 7 -9.44 18.93 19.33
CA LYS A 7 -8.06 18.47 19.24
C LYS A 7 -7.90 17.03 19.75
N ILE A 8 -8.57 16.66 20.83
CA ILE A 8 -8.60 15.28 21.36
C ILE A 8 -9.34 14.35 20.38
N VAL A 9 -10.54 14.72 19.93
CA VAL A 9 -11.33 13.98 18.94
C VAL A 9 -10.50 13.69 17.68
N LEU A 10 -9.84 14.69 17.11
CA LEU A 10 -9.04 14.51 15.90
C LEU A 10 -7.76 13.71 16.16
N LEU A 11 -6.91 14.10 17.12
CA LEU A 11 -5.56 13.54 17.28
C LEU A 11 -5.49 12.24 18.09
N LYS A 12 -6.45 11.99 18.98
CA LYS A 12 -6.49 10.81 19.87
C LYS A 12 -7.67 9.89 19.59
N GLY A 13 -8.65 10.33 18.80
CA GLY A 13 -9.77 9.53 18.34
C GLY A 13 -9.65 9.17 16.86
N LEU A 14 -9.96 10.10 15.97
CA LEU A 14 -10.07 9.83 14.53
C LEU A 14 -8.73 9.47 13.88
N ALA A 15 -7.62 10.12 14.25
CA ALA A 15 -6.31 9.88 13.64
C ALA A 15 -5.67 8.53 14.01
N VAL A 16 -6.08 7.89 15.11
CA VAL A 16 -5.50 6.61 15.57
C VAL A 16 -6.28 5.38 15.10
N ILE A 17 -7.47 5.57 14.51
CA ILE A 17 -8.28 4.48 13.98
C ILE A 17 -8.03 4.24 12.48
N THR A 18 -8.14 2.98 12.08
CA THR A 18 -7.98 2.53 10.69
C THR A 18 -9.02 3.13 9.75
N GLU A 19 -8.76 3.15 8.44
CA GLU A 19 -9.76 3.60 7.44
C GLU A 19 -11.06 2.79 7.50
N TYR A 20 -10.99 1.49 7.81
CA TYR A 20 -12.17 0.65 7.99
C TYR A 20 -13.01 1.09 9.19
N GLN A 21 -12.37 1.25 10.36
CA GLN A 21 -13.03 1.75 11.57
C GLN A 21 -13.58 3.17 11.38
N PHE A 22 -12.87 4.03 10.63
CA PHE A 22 -13.34 5.38 10.31
C PHE A 22 -14.53 5.38 9.34
N SER A 23 -14.56 4.46 8.38
CA SER A 23 -15.72 4.24 7.49
C SER A 23 -16.94 3.74 8.28
N LEU A 24 -16.74 2.75 9.16
CA LEU A 24 -17.78 2.26 10.08
C LEU A 24 -18.31 3.39 10.98
N LEU A 25 -17.41 4.20 11.54
CA LEU A 25 -17.77 5.37 12.36
C LEU A 25 -18.58 6.40 11.57
N LYS A 26 -18.22 6.69 10.31
CA LYS A 26 -18.99 7.59 9.44
C LYS A 26 -20.41 7.08 9.18
N SER A 27 -20.60 5.76 9.03
CA SER A 27 -21.92 5.13 8.94
C SER A 27 -22.70 5.26 10.25
N LEU A 28 -22.07 5.00 11.40
CA LEU A 28 -22.71 5.08 12.72
C LEU A 28 -23.09 6.54 13.11
N LEU A 29 -22.31 7.52 12.68
CA LEU A 29 -22.59 8.96 12.88
C LEU A 29 -23.48 9.57 11.78
N ALA A 30 -23.94 8.80 10.80
CA ALA A 30 -24.64 9.33 9.63
C ALA A 30 -25.91 10.11 9.98
N SER A 31 -26.70 9.62 10.95
CA SER A 31 -27.91 10.28 11.43
C SER A 31 -27.58 11.52 12.28
N ASP A 32 -26.67 11.40 13.24
CA ASP A 32 -26.25 12.47 14.15
C ASP A 32 -25.69 13.70 13.39
N LEU A 33 -24.80 13.45 12.43
CA LEU A 33 -24.11 14.48 11.64
C LEU A 33 -24.83 14.81 10.33
N LYS A 34 -25.97 14.16 10.04
CA LYS A 34 -26.73 14.29 8.78
C LYS A 34 -25.88 14.03 7.51
N LEU A 35 -25.00 13.03 7.56
CA LEU A 35 -24.11 12.70 6.45
C LEU A 35 -24.88 11.99 5.33
N THR A 36 -25.01 12.66 4.19
CA THR A 36 -25.43 11.98 2.95
C THR A 36 -24.40 10.92 2.53
N ARG A 37 -24.78 9.94 1.70
CA ARG A 37 -23.84 8.90 1.22
C ARG A 37 -22.58 9.52 0.57
N ARG A 38 -22.73 10.58 -0.23
CA ARG A 38 -21.61 11.34 -0.82
C ARG A 38 -20.68 11.94 0.25
N MET A 39 -21.24 12.50 1.31
CA MET A 39 -20.44 13.06 2.43
C MET A 39 -19.70 11.96 3.20
N GLN A 40 -20.28 10.78 3.37
CA GLN A 40 -19.59 9.65 4.00
C GLN A 40 -18.38 9.19 3.17
N ASP A 41 -18.46 9.25 1.84
CA ASP A 41 -17.34 8.93 0.94
C ASP A 41 -16.26 10.04 0.93
N GLU A 42 -16.66 11.30 0.76
CA GLU A 42 -15.75 12.45 0.53
C GLU A 42 -15.16 13.09 1.81
N TYR A 43 -15.72 12.81 2.98
CA TYR A 43 -15.27 13.45 4.22
C TYR A 43 -14.11 12.69 4.87
N ASP A 44 -12.99 13.39 4.96
CA ASP A 44 -11.80 13.03 5.72
C ASP A 44 -12.01 13.25 7.24
N ARG A 45 -11.01 12.82 8.03
CA ARG A 45 -11.02 12.93 9.50
C ARG A 45 -11.15 14.36 10.00
N VAL A 46 -10.65 15.36 9.27
CA VAL A 46 -10.72 16.78 9.67
C VAL A 46 -12.14 17.28 9.48
N LYS A 47 -12.73 17.07 8.29
CA LYS A 47 -14.12 17.47 8.00
C LYS A 47 -15.13 16.82 8.97
N ILE A 48 -14.94 15.55 9.34
CA ILE A 48 -15.78 14.89 10.35
C ILE A 48 -15.57 15.52 11.74
N ALA A 49 -14.33 15.84 12.14
CA ALA A 49 -14.08 16.55 13.41
C ALA A 49 -14.67 17.97 13.43
N ASP A 50 -14.68 18.67 12.28
CA ASP A 50 -15.35 19.98 12.13
C ASP A 50 -16.86 19.84 12.35
N LEU A 51 -17.51 18.88 11.67
CA LEU A 51 -18.94 18.60 11.83
C LEU A 51 -19.33 18.15 13.24
N MET A 52 -18.47 17.37 13.90
CA MET A 52 -18.67 16.96 15.29
C MET A 52 -18.56 18.16 16.25
N GLU A 53 -17.69 19.14 15.98
CA GLU A 53 -17.66 20.40 16.73
C GLU A 53 -18.94 21.21 16.53
N ASP A 54 -19.39 21.38 15.28
CA ASP A 54 -20.58 22.17 14.95
C ASP A 54 -21.88 21.58 15.54
N LYS A 55 -22.00 20.24 15.55
CA LYS A 55 -23.17 19.54 16.11
C LYS A 55 -23.12 19.36 17.62
N PHE A 56 -21.98 18.98 18.17
CA PHE A 56 -21.85 18.65 19.59
C PHE A 56 -21.09 19.75 20.33
N ARG A 57 -21.70 20.95 20.38
CA ARG A 57 -21.10 22.19 20.90
C ARG A 57 -20.52 22.12 22.32
N SER A 58 -20.93 21.14 23.13
CA SER A 58 -20.48 20.97 24.52
C SER A 58 -19.07 20.36 24.65
N ASP A 59 -18.73 19.38 23.81
CA ASP A 59 -17.46 18.63 23.90
C ASP A 59 -16.92 18.14 22.54
N ALA A 60 -17.31 18.81 21.45
CA ALA A 60 -16.98 18.44 20.07
C ALA A 60 -17.27 16.96 19.72
N GLY A 61 -18.25 16.35 20.40
CA GLY A 61 -18.70 14.99 20.13
C GLY A 61 -17.84 13.92 20.81
N LEU A 62 -16.93 14.31 21.69
CA LEU A 62 -16.05 13.38 22.40
C LEU A 62 -16.83 12.36 23.24
N SER A 63 -17.96 12.76 23.85
CA SER A 63 -18.89 11.82 24.51
C SER A 63 -19.41 10.74 23.55
N LYS A 64 -19.87 11.16 22.37
CA LYS A 64 -20.45 10.26 21.36
C LYS A 64 -19.38 9.31 20.82
N LEU A 65 -18.18 9.82 20.57
CA LEU A 65 -17.04 9.02 20.09
C LEU A 65 -16.63 7.93 21.11
N ILE A 66 -16.56 8.29 22.41
CA ILE A 66 -16.27 7.33 23.48
C ILE A 66 -17.35 6.26 23.59
N ALA A 67 -18.63 6.60 23.40
CA ALA A 67 -19.71 5.61 23.41
C ALA A 67 -19.56 4.61 22.25
N LEU A 68 -19.45 5.10 21.01
CA LEU A 68 -19.32 4.26 19.82
C LEU A 68 -18.05 3.38 19.84
N PHE A 69 -16.94 3.87 20.40
CA PHE A 69 -15.71 3.08 20.50
C PHE A 69 -15.77 1.97 21.55
N LYS A 70 -16.71 2.00 22.51
CA LYS A 70 -16.96 0.87 23.43
C LYS A 70 -17.78 -0.25 22.79
N GLU A 71 -18.63 0.09 21.83
CA GLU A 71 -19.46 -0.88 21.11
C GLU A 71 -18.66 -1.65 20.04
N ILE A 72 -17.42 -1.24 19.76
CA ILE A 72 -16.51 -1.84 18.79
C ILE A 72 -15.33 -2.48 19.54
N PRO A 73 -15.23 -3.83 19.62
CA PRO A 73 -14.20 -4.52 20.43
C PRO A 73 -12.76 -4.11 20.09
N THR A 74 -12.47 -3.80 18.82
CA THR A 74 -11.13 -3.36 18.39
C THR A 74 -10.77 -1.91 18.76
N LEU A 75 -11.67 -1.17 19.41
CA LEU A 75 -11.50 0.24 19.78
C LEU A 75 -11.60 0.51 21.29
N GLU A 76 -11.78 -0.52 22.12
CA GLU A 76 -11.95 -0.38 23.57
C GLU A 76 -10.78 0.38 24.23
N THR A 77 -9.54 0.04 23.89
CA THR A 77 -8.32 0.73 24.35
C THR A 77 -8.31 2.22 23.98
N VAL A 78 -8.86 2.57 22.81
CA VAL A 78 -8.99 3.96 22.36
C VAL A 78 -10.09 4.67 23.14
N ALA A 79 -11.22 4.01 23.43
CA ALA A 79 -12.29 4.55 24.27
C ALA A 79 -11.81 4.89 25.69
N VAL A 80 -10.98 4.03 26.30
CA VAL A 80 -10.32 4.28 27.59
C VAL A 80 -9.41 5.50 27.50
N THR A 81 -8.51 5.54 26.52
CA THR A 81 -7.59 6.68 26.29
C THR A 81 -8.32 8.01 26.14
N LEU A 82 -9.43 8.02 25.38
CA LEU A 82 -10.26 9.21 25.19
C LEU A 82 -10.99 9.66 26.47
N LYS A 83 -11.41 8.72 27.33
CA LYS A 83 -12.03 9.01 28.63
C LYS A 83 -11.05 9.70 29.59
N ASP A 84 -9.79 9.29 29.58
CA ASP A 84 -8.74 9.89 30.39
C ASP A 84 -8.38 11.30 29.90
N GLU A 85 -8.18 11.48 28.59
CA GLU A 85 -7.92 12.79 27.99
C GLU A 85 -9.09 13.77 28.20
N LYS A 86 -10.35 13.30 28.12
CA LYS A 86 -11.54 14.10 28.47
C LYS A 86 -11.50 14.61 29.91
N SER A 87 -11.01 13.79 30.84
CA SER A 87 -10.92 14.14 32.25
C SER A 87 -9.81 15.18 32.49
N LYS A 88 -8.66 15.05 31.82
CA LYS A 88 -7.57 16.05 31.82
C LYS A 88 -8.02 17.39 31.23
N ALA A 89 -8.80 17.37 30.15
CA ALA A 89 -9.32 18.58 29.50
C ALA A 89 -10.32 19.35 30.40
N LYS A 90 -11.17 18.64 31.16
CA LYS A 90 -12.05 19.27 32.17
C LYS A 90 -11.24 20.05 33.21
N GLY A 91 -10.17 19.47 33.76
CA GLY A 91 -9.32 20.14 34.76
C GLY A 91 -8.72 21.47 34.29
N LYS A 92 -8.30 21.54 33.02
CA LYS A 92 -7.78 22.78 32.42
C LYS A 92 -8.85 23.87 32.19
N ALA A 93 -10.10 23.48 31.97
CA ALA A 93 -11.20 24.42 31.77
C ALA A 93 -11.57 25.15 33.07
N THR A 94 -11.58 24.44 34.20
CA THR A 94 -11.94 25.02 35.51
C THR A 94 -10.97 26.12 35.94
N MET A 95 -9.65 25.94 35.72
CA MET A 95 -8.65 26.98 36.04
C MET A 95 -8.72 28.24 35.17
N LYS A 96 -9.40 28.20 34.02
CA LYS A 96 -9.59 29.39 33.17
C LYS A 96 -10.77 30.28 33.60
N LYS A 97 -11.66 29.82 34.48
CA LYS A 97 -12.84 30.60 34.90
C LYS A 97 -12.56 31.61 36.02
N ASN A 98 -11.51 31.40 36.82
CA ASN A 98 -11.13 32.29 37.94
C ASN A 98 -10.17 33.42 37.53
N LYS A 99 -10.27 33.94 36.30
CA LYS A 99 -9.42 35.06 35.85
C LYS A 99 -10.11 36.03 34.88
N GLN A 100 -11.39 36.36 35.12
CA GLN A 100 -12.07 37.44 34.39
C GLN A 100 -13.17 38.17 35.19
N GLU A 101 -12.82 38.63 36.40
CA GLU A 101 -13.45 39.71 37.18
C GLU A 101 -12.39 40.11 38.23
N VAL A 102 -12.08 41.36 38.58
CA VAL A 102 -12.70 42.69 38.34
C VAL A 102 -11.59 43.69 37.92
N ARG A 103 -11.95 44.80 37.23
CA ARG A 103 -11.07 45.96 37.01
C ARG A 103 -11.47 47.12 37.92
N SER A 104 -10.47 47.88 38.40
CA SER A 104 -10.56 49.07 39.28
C SER A 104 -10.69 48.72 40.78
N ALA A 105 -9.94 49.32 41.72
CA ALA A 105 -9.14 50.56 41.68
C ALA A 105 -7.74 50.44 42.38
N ILE A 106 -6.98 51.54 42.38
CA ILE A 106 -5.63 51.80 42.96
C ILE A 106 -5.78 53.08 43.85
N PRO A 107 -4.92 53.44 44.85
CA PRO A 107 -3.72 52.84 45.48
C PRO A 107 -3.95 52.54 47.01
N THR A 108 -3.00 52.13 47.89
CA THR A 108 -1.79 52.85 48.39
C THR A 108 -1.11 52.05 49.53
N SER A 109 0.19 52.32 49.82
CA SER A 109 0.92 52.06 51.10
C SER A 109 1.16 50.60 51.55
N THR A 110 2.22 50.22 52.30
CA THR A 110 3.50 50.84 52.72
C THR A 110 4.37 49.78 53.43
N THR A 111 5.66 49.60 53.09
CA THR A 111 6.79 49.07 53.93
C THR A 111 6.64 47.61 54.48
N SER A 112 7.66 46.74 54.64
CA SER A 112 9.10 46.87 54.95
C SER A 112 9.96 45.70 54.40
N ASN A 113 11.23 46.03 54.08
CA ASN A 113 12.53 45.42 54.48
C ASN A 113 12.68 43.86 54.50
N THR A 114 13.80 43.22 54.12
CA THR A 114 15.23 43.60 54.19
C THR A 114 16.10 42.85 53.15
N LEU A 115 17.19 43.50 52.72
CA LEU A 115 18.50 43.06 52.15
C LEU A 115 18.88 41.55 52.33
N THR A 116 19.72 40.90 51.50
CA THR A 116 20.99 41.32 50.83
C THR A 116 21.14 40.64 49.45
N ALA A 117 21.54 41.33 48.38
CA ALA A 117 22.87 41.86 47.97
C ALA A 117 23.71 40.88 47.13
N GLY A 118 24.06 41.30 45.92
CA GLY A 118 24.71 40.50 44.86
C GLY A 118 24.74 41.24 43.51
N VAL A 119 25.22 42.49 43.53
CA VAL A 119 25.52 43.34 42.35
C VAL A 119 26.91 42.95 41.85
N GLU A 120 27.23 42.88 40.55
CA GLU A 120 27.82 43.93 39.66
C GLU A 120 28.43 43.14 38.46
N GLU A 121 28.59 43.57 37.19
CA GLU A 121 28.02 44.67 36.41
C GLU A 121 28.02 44.31 34.90
N THR A 122 27.72 45.30 34.05
CA THR A 122 27.57 45.20 32.59
C THR A 122 28.88 45.58 31.82
N PRO A 123 28.88 46.24 30.64
CA PRO A 123 28.86 45.60 29.31
C PRO A 123 30.03 46.04 28.40
N LYS A 124 30.10 45.48 27.16
CA LYS A 124 30.65 46.04 25.88
C LYS A 124 30.98 44.85 24.95
N THR A 125 31.09 44.89 23.61
CA THR A 125 30.75 45.78 22.47
C THR A 125 31.41 45.12 21.25
N GLN A 126 30.73 45.03 20.09
CA GLN A 126 31.23 44.95 18.70
C GLN A 126 30.16 44.23 17.85
N LYS A 127 29.38 44.86 16.96
CA LYS A 127 29.68 45.75 15.81
C LYS A 127 30.39 45.05 14.64
N ARG A 128 29.61 44.60 13.66
CA ARG A 128 29.81 45.00 12.26
C ARG A 128 28.49 45.03 11.49
N LYS A 129 28.41 45.95 10.53
CA LYS A 129 27.22 46.41 9.79
C LYS A 129 27.59 46.50 8.31
N SER A 130 26.65 46.20 7.41
CA SER A 130 26.59 46.81 6.07
C SER A 130 25.20 46.72 5.45
N GLU A 131 24.48 47.83 5.48
CA GLU A 131 23.54 48.24 4.41
C GLU A 131 24.41 48.92 3.31
N ASN A 132 24.00 49.16 2.05
CA ASN A 132 22.82 49.94 1.68
C ASN A 132 22.64 50.06 0.13
N LYS A 133 21.47 50.58 -0.29
CA LYS A 133 21.10 51.28 -1.57
C LYS A 133 21.26 50.53 -2.90
N GLU A 134 20.21 50.22 -3.67
CA GLU A 134 19.11 51.07 -4.20
C GLU A 134 19.59 52.28 -5.04
N LYS A 135 19.49 52.19 -6.40
CA LYS A 135 18.47 52.90 -7.22
C LYS A 135 18.71 52.82 -8.74
N THR A 136 17.61 52.66 -9.48
CA THR A 136 17.21 53.32 -10.76
C THR A 136 18.26 53.56 -11.88
N GLY A 137 18.06 53.22 -13.16
CA GLY A 137 16.94 52.56 -13.85
C GLY A 137 16.80 53.00 -15.33
N THR A 138 15.71 52.53 -15.99
CA THR A 138 15.06 53.07 -17.22
C THR A 138 15.57 52.71 -18.65
N LYS A 139 14.64 52.11 -19.45
CA LYS A 139 14.47 52.20 -20.94
C LYS A 139 15.53 51.48 -21.82
N LYS A 140 15.23 50.95 -23.02
CA LYS A 140 14.07 51.10 -23.94
C LYS A 140 14.02 49.97 -25.00
N LYS A 141 12.81 49.58 -25.47
CA LYS A 141 12.51 48.80 -26.71
C LYS A 141 13.07 47.35 -26.75
N LYS A 142 12.51 46.39 -27.51
CA LYS A 142 11.72 46.48 -28.75
C LYS A 142 10.62 45.39 -28.80
N VAL A 143 9.45 45.75 -29.33
CA VAL A 143 8.35 44.84 -29.70
C VAL A 143 8.66 44.16 -31.03
N LEU A 144 8.22 42.91 -31.20
CA LEU A 144 7.72 42.44 -32.50
C LEU A 144 6.41 41.68 -32.27
N GLU A 145 5.37 42.16 -32.93
CA GLU A 145 4.03 41.60 -33.00
C GLU A 145 3.71 41.53 -34.50
N GLU A 146 3.24 40.39 -34.97
CA GLU A 146 2.72 40.26 -36.34
C GLU A 146 1.50 39.32 -36.33
N GLN A 147 0.32 39.93 -36.33
CA GLN A 147 -0.83 39.38 -37.04
C GLN A 147 -0.53 39.52 -38.55
N ALA A 148 -1.01 38.68 -39.47
CA ALA A 148 -2.44 38.44 -39.66
C ALA A 148 -2.76 37.42 -40.77
N HIS A 149 -4.07 37.20 -40.97
CA HIS A 149 -4.76 36.75 -42.18
C HIS A 149 -4.70 35.28 -42.65
N LEU A 150 -5.89 34.66 -42.65
CA LEU A 150 -6.36 33.71 -43.67
C LEU A 150 -6.36 34.37 -45.06
N PRO A 151 -6.19 33.57 -46.13
CA PRO A 151 -7.37 33.26 -46.93
C PRO A 151 -7.41 31.81 -47.48
N GLY A 152 -8.62 31.27 -47.63
CA GLY A 152 -8.97 30.35 -48.72
C GLY A 152 -9.52 31.15 -49.91
N PRO A 153 -9.64 30.57 -51.12
CA PRO A 153 -10.84 29.76 -51.38
C PRO A 153 -10.65 28.56 -52.36
N ALA A 154 -11.73 27.77 -52.49
CA ALA A 154 -12.39 27.21 -53.70
C ALA A 154 -11.57 26.96 -55.00
N GLN A 155 -11.85 25.98 -55.89
CA GLN A 155 -12.99 25.06 -56.16
C GLN A 155 -12.49 23.96 -57.15
N ALA A 156 -13.18 22.91 -57.64
CA ALA A 156 -14.53 22.34 -57.49
C ALA A 156 -14.52 20.84 -57.93
N SER A 157 -15.61 20.09 -57.67
CA SER A 157 -16.15 18.97 -58.52
C SER A 157 -15.33 17.69 -58.74
N THR A 158 -15.86 16.47 -58.84
CA THR A 158 -17.22 15.86 -58.67
C THR A 158 -17.00 14.33 -58.52
N SER A 159 -17.71 13.58 -57.67
CA SER A 159 -18.86 12.73 -58.05
C SER A 159 -19.23 11.83 -56.84
N THR A 160 -20.48 11.79 -56.32
CA THR A 160 -21.58 10.82 -56.62
C THR A 160 -21.21 9.34 -56.35
N ALA A 161 -21.96 8.51 -55.60
CA ALA A 161 -23.09 8.70 -54.66
C ALA A 161 -23.38 7.41 -53.84
N MET A 162 -24.28 7.55 -52.85
CA MET A 162 -25.15 6.52 -52.21
C MET A 162 -24.54 5.30 -51.50
N GLY A 163 -25.07 5.03 -50.31
CA GLY A 163 -24.74 3.82 -49.54
C GLY A 163 -25.08 3.87 -48.04
N GLN A 164 -26.13 4.58 -47.62
CA GLN A 164 -26.62 4.48 -46.24
C GLN A 164 -27.41 3.17 -46.08
N SER A 165 -26.98 2.29 -45.17
CA SER A 165 -27.82 1.18 -44.69
C SER A 165 -28.03 1.27 -43.19
N SER A 166 -29.26 1.58 -42.81
CA SER A 166 -29.79 1.41 -41.45
C SER A 166 -30.92 0.39 -41.54
N LEU A 167 -30.90 -0.70 -40.75
CA LEU A 167 -32.03 -1.59 -40.47
C LEU A 167 -31.58 -2.71 -39.49
N PRO A 168 -32.49 -3.47 -38.84
CA PRO A 168 -33.88 -3.16 -38.48
C PRO A 168 -34.14 -3.17 -36.96
N GLN A 169 -35.19 -2.47 -36.53
CA GLN A 169 -35.94 -2.80 -35.33
C GLN A 169 -37.29 -3.39 -35.76
N VAL A 170 -37.68 -4.55 -35.22
CA VAL A 170 -39.04 -5.10 -35.35
C VAL A 170 -39.47 -5.65 -33.99
N SER A 171 -40.73 -5.41 -33.60
CA SER A 171 -41.24 -5.67 -32.25
C SER A 171 -42.26 -6.79 -32.20
N SER A 172 -42.23 -7.54 -31.09
CA SER A 172 -43.37 -8.10 -30.35
C SER A 172 -44.32 -9.12 -31.00
N SER A 173 -44.38 -10.31 -30.39
CA SER A 173 -45.64 -10.85 -29.86
C SER A 173 -45.40 -11.83 -28.70
N ALA A 174 -46.18 -11.73 -27.63
CA ALA A 174 -46.24 -12.68 -26.52
C ALA A 174 -47.58 -13.45 -26.56
N PRO A 175 -47.74 -14.52 -25.77
CA PRO A 175 -48.59 -14.36 -24.59
C PRO A 175 -48.05 -15.01 -23.31
N SER A 176 -48.75 -14.78 -22.20
CA SER A 176 -48.25 -14.86 -20.82
C SER A 176 -48.78 -16.05 -20.02
N SER A 177 -48.03 -16.47 -18.99
CA SER A 177 -48.63 -16.89 -17.72
C SER A 177 -47.69 -16.63 -16.52
N THR A 178 -48.30 -16.23 -15.40
CA THR A 178 -47.72 -15.83 -14.10
C THR A 178 -47.06 -17.00 -13.34
N SER A 179 -46.17 -16.84 -12.35
CA SER A 179 -46.34 -15.94 -11.18
C SER A 179 -45.09 -15.70 -10.30
N SER A 180 -45.19 -14.64 -9.49
CA SER A 180 -44.57 -14.44 -8.15
C SER A 180 -43.10 -13.97 -8.02
N THR A 181 -42.94 -12.99 -7.12
CA THR A 181 -41.76 -12.12 -6.90
C THR A 181 -40.95 -12.48 -5.65
N GLU A 182 -39.63 -12.29 -5.70
CA GLU A 182 -38.91 -11.62 -4.59
C GLU A 182 -37.70 -10.82 -5.13
N ASN A 183 -37.63 -9.52 -4.78
CA ASN A 183 -36.63 -8.59 -5.34
C ASN A 183 -35.36 -8.56 -4.47
N GLN A 184 -34.26 -9.17 -4.93
CA GLN A 184 -32.93 -8.83 -4.42
C GLN A 184 -32.28 -7.75 -5.30
N ASN A 185 -32.36 -6.51 -4.82
CA ASN A 185 -31.90 -5.32 -5.53
C ASN A 185 -30.36 -5.24 -5.48
N THR A 186 -29.70 -5.51 -6.60
CA THR A 186 -28.24 -5.57 -6.72
C THR A 186 -27.61 -4.18 -6.59
N GLN A 187 -27.34 -3.72 -5.35
CA GLN A 187 -26.69 -2.44 -5.11
C GLN A 187 -25.20 -2.49 -5.50
N ALA A 188 -24.91 -2.18 -6.77
CA ALA A 188 -23.56 -1.92 -7.25
C ALA A 188 -22.92 -0.80 -6.39
N GLN A 189 -21.92 -1.16 -5.58
CA GLN A 189 -21.32 -0.24 -4.62
C GLN A 189 -20.16 0.52 -5.28
N ASN A 190 -20.31 1.85 -5.34
CA ASN A 190 -19.34 2.75 -5.95
C ASN A 190 -17.95 2.62 -5.30
N GLN A 191 -16.93 2.41 -6.14
CA GLN A 191 -15.54 2.43 -5.72
C GLN A 191 -14.97 3.84 -5.82
N THR A 192 -14.62 4.45 -4.68
CA THR A 192 -13.96 5.77 -4.65
C THR A 192 -12.54 5.67 -4.08
N THR A 193 -11.65 5.17 -4.92
CA THR A 193 -10.21 5.54 -4.96
C THR A 193 -9.32 5.30 -3.73
N ALA A 194 -9.59 4.28 -2.92
CA ALA A 194 -8.48 3.53 -2.31
C ALA A 194 -7.66 2.84 -3.43
N ARG A 195 -6.35 2.65 -3.27
CA ARG A 195 -5.46 2.07 -4.30
C ARG A 195 -5.77 0.58 -4.57
N ARG A 196 -6.83 0.28 -5.34
CA ARG A 196 -7.21 -1.03 -5.91
C ARG A 196 -6.72 -2.25 -5.11
N SER A 197 -7.13 -2.32 -3.85
CA SER A 197 -7.12 -3.55 -3.05
C SER A 197 -8.50 -4.19 -3.16
N VAL A 198 -8.60 -5.31 -3.87
CA VAL A 198 -9.86 -6.03 -4.07
C VAL A 198 -9.98 -7.10 -2.99
N LEU A 199 -11.05 -7.08 -2.19
CA LEU A 199 -11.36 -8.19 -1.29
C LEU A 199 -11.77 -9.40 -2.14
N MET A 200 -11.02 -10.50 -2.04
CA MET A 200 -11.37 -11.75 -2.71
C MET A 200 -12.55 -12.37 -1.97
N LYS A 201 -13.71 -12.39 -2.62
CA LYS A 201 -14.93 -12.99 -2.07
C LYS A 201 -14.93 -14.50 -2.32
N GLY A 202 -15.07 -15.26 -1.25
CA GLY A 202 -15.10 -16.73 -1.28
C GLY A 202 -13.74 -17.38 -1.01
N PRO A 203 -13.70 -18.71 -0.80
CA PRO A 203 -12.47 -19.43 -0.52
C PRO A 203 -11.62 -19.64 -1.77
N LEU A 204 -10.32 -19.39 -1.64
CA LEU A 204 -9.31 -19.59 -2.68
C LEU A 204 -8.43 -20.78 -2.29
N VAL A 205 -8.59 -21.91 -2.98
CA VAL A 205 -7.76 -23.11 -2.78
C VAL A 205 -6.48 -22.99 -3.62
N VAL A 206 -5.31 -23.12 -3.00
CA VAL A 206 -4.00 -22.96 -3.64
C VAL A 206 -2.97 -23.96 -3.12
N MET A 207 -2.01 -24.31 -3.98
CA MET A 207 -0.81 -25.06 -3.61
C MET A 207 0.34 -24.09 -3.35
N VAL A 208 1.04 -24.27 -2.24
CA VAL A 208 2.18 -23.42 -1.87
C VAL A 208 3.43 -23.87 -2.63
N LEU A 209 4.02 -22.97 -3.44
CA LEU A 209 5.22 -23.28 -4.23
C LEU A 209 6.52 -22.98 -3.47
N LYS A 210 6.53 -21.91 -2.67
CA LYS A 210 7.68 -21.46 -1.87
C LYS A 210 7.27 -20.40 -0.85
N ALA A 211 7.97 -20.33 0.27
CA ALA A 211 7.87 -19.26 1.26
C ALA A 211 9.26 -18.79 1.70
N THR A 212 9.38 -17.54 2.15
CA THR A 212 10.58 -17.04 2.84
C THR A 212 10.53 -17.35 4.33
N GLU A 213 11.63 -17.10 5.03
CA GLU A 213 11.58 -17.01 6.49
C GLU A 213 10.89 -15.71 6.94
N PRO A 214 10.29 -15.68 8.14
CA PRO A 214 9.68 -14.48 8.70
C PRO A 214 10.72 -13.41 9.07
N PHE A 215 10.58 -12.23 8.47
CA PHE A 215 11.48 -11.09 8.64
C PHE A 215 10.74 -9.87 9.23
N GLU A 216 11.48 -9.00 9.92
CA GLU A 216 10.94 -7.74 10.46
C GLU A 216 10.67 -6.71 9.36
N PHE A 217 9.54 -6.02 9.47
CA PHE A 217 9.19 -4.84 8.68
C PHE A 217 8.57 -3.77 9.59
N GLU A 218 8.46 -2.56 9.06
CA GLU A 218 7.85 -1.41 9.73
C GLU A 218 6.51 -1.11 9.01
N SER A 219 5.41 -1.06 9.77
CA SER A 219 4.08 -0.77 9.24
C SER A 219 3.94 0.71 8.86
N SER A 220 2.81 1.07 8.24
CA SER A 220 2.43 2.47 8.01
C SER A 220 2.32 3.30 9.30
N GLU A 221 2.06 2.66 10.44
CA GLU A 221 1.98 3.31 11.76
C GLU A 221 3.35 3.39 12.48
N GLY A 222 4.44 2.92 11.86
CA GLY A 222 5.77 2.84 12.49
C GLY A 222 5.93 1.68 13.48
N VAL A 223 4.96 0.76 13.53
CA VAL A 223 5.02 -0.44 14.38
C VAL A 223 5.94 -1.47 13.72
N LYS A 224 6.88 -2.02 14.48
CA LYS A 224 7.66 -3.17 14.04
C LYS A 224 6.82 -4.44 14.13
N SER A 225 6.63 -5.09 12.98
CA SER A 225 5.92 -6.36 12.88
C SER A 225 6.75 -7.35 12.07
N ARG A 226 6.38 -8.63 12.08
CA ARG A 226 7.04 -9.66 11.27
C ARG A 226 6.10 -10.12 10.16
N MET A 227 6.65 -10.46 9.01
CA MET A 227 5.92 -11.02 7.87
C MET A 227 6.80 -12.01 7.11
N PHE A 228 6.21 -12.79 6.22
CA PHE A 228 6.95 -13.50 5.18
C PHE A 228 6.31 -13.31 3.79
N HIS A 229 7.10 -13.56 2.75
CA HIS A 229 6.58 -13.68 1.38
C HIS A 229 6.35 -15.14 1.05
N ALA A 230 5.29 -15.43 0.30
CA ALA A 230 5.09 -16.73 -0.32
C ALA A 230 4.75 -16.58 -1.81
N THR A 231 4.85 -17.67 -2.54
CA THR A 231 4.27 -17.81 -3.88
C THR A 231 3.38 -19.04 -3.86
N VAL A 232 2.13 -18.88 -4.28
CA VAL A 232 1.11 -19.93 -4.31
C VAL A 232 0.54 -20.06 -5.71
N ALA A 233 -0.09 -21.18 -6.04
CA ALA A 233 -0.70 -21.38 -7.35
C ALA A 233 -2.03 -22.13 -7.30
N THR A 234 -2.86 -21.78 -8.26
CA THR A 234 -4.07 -22.49 -8.70
C THR A 234 -3.75 -23.27 -9.97
N GLU A 235 -4.71 -24.02 -10.49
CA GLU A 235 -4.59 -24.79 -11.74
C GLU A 235 -4.31 -23.91 -12.98
N SER A 236 -4.64 -22.61 -12.94
CA SER A 236 -4.46 -21.69 -14.08
C SER A 236 -3.36 -20.64 -13.88
N GLN A 237 -3.17 -20.15 -12.65
CA GLN A 237 -2.32 -18.99 -12.35
C GLN A 237 -1.63 -19.06 -10.99
N PHE A 238 -0.56 -18.29 -10.83
CA PHE A 238 0.17 -18.14 -9.58
C PHE A 238 0.03 -16.72 -9.01
N PHE A 239 0.17 -16.60 -7.69
CA PHE A 239 0.15 -15.33 -6.97
C PHE A 239 1.42 -15.18 -6.13
N GLN A 240 1.95 -13.96 -6.06
CA GLN A 240 2.83 -13.57 -4.96
C GLN A 240 1.95 -13.23 -3.75
N VAL A 241 2.41 -13.56 -2.55
CA VAL A 241 1.64 -13.40 -1.31
C VAL A 241 2.48 -12.70 -0.26
N LYS A 242 1.90 -11.73 0.44
CA LYS A 242 2.39 -11.16 1.70
C LYS A 242 1.59 -11.77 2.83
N VAL A 243 2.25 -12.45 3.77
CA VAL A 243 1.60 -13.04 4.94
C VAL A 243 2.06 -12.26 6.17
N PHE A 244 1.13 -11.51 6.76
CA PHE A 244 1.39 -10.64 7.92
C PHE A 244 1.21 -11.37 9.26
N ASN A 245 0.54 -12.53 9.27
CA ASN A 245 0.52 -13.43 10.42
C ASN A 245 1.65 -14.48 10.27
N VAL A 246 2.63 -14.46 11.17
CA VAL A 246 3.77 -15.38 11.12
C VAL A 246 3.47 -16.79 11.63
N ASP A 247 2.41 -16.96 12.41
CA ASP A 247 2.02 -18.26 12.99
C ASP A 247 1.51 -19.22 11.90
N LEU A 248 1.07 -18.66 10.77
CA LEU A 248 0.70 -19.42 9.57
C LEU A 248 1.90 -20.04 8.83
N LYS A 249 3.15 -19.81 9.26
CA LYS A 249 4.37 -20.23 8.55
C LYS A 249 4.39 -21.74 8.21
N GLU A 250 3.88 -22.60 9.08
CA GLU A 250 3.82 -24.06 8.85
C GLU A 250 2.78 -24.48 7.78
N MET A 251 1.74 -23.68 7.59
CA MET A 251 0.77 -23.86 6.50
C MET A 251 1.40 -23.49 5.15
N PHE A 252 2.33 -22.54 5.14
CA PHE A 252 3.09 -22.13 3.94
C PHE A 252 4.34 -22.99 3.69
N THR A 253 4.18 -24.31 3.81
CA THR A 253 5.21 -25.31 3.45
C THR A 253 5.04 -25.72 1.99
N LYS A 254 6.16 -25.94 1.27
CA LYS A 254 6.17 -26.34 -0.16
C LYS A 254 5.28 -27.56 -0.39
N ASN A 255 4.49 -27.52 -1.47
CA ASN A 255 3.51 -28.52 -1.91
C ASN A 255 2.28 -28.73 -1.00
N LYS A 256 2.13 -28.04 0.14
CA LYS A 256 0.86 -28.06 0.89
C LYS A 256 -0.25 -27.39 0.07
N ILE A 257 -1.46 -27.95 0.14
CA ILE A 257 -2.68 -27.35 -0.41
C ILE A 257 -3.44 -26.69 0.74
N ILE A 258 -3.70 -25.39 0.61
CA ILE A 258 -4.35 -24.56 1.61
C ILE A 258 -5.55 -23.84 1.02
N GLU A 259 -6.53 -23.56 1.86
CA GLU A 259 -7.71 -22.77 1.55
C GLU A 259 -7.62 -21.41 2.26
N ILE A 260 -7.69 -20.33 1.49
CA ILE A 260 -7.53 -18.96 1.98
C ILE A 260 -8.86 -18.23 1.82
N THR A 261 -9.41 -17.68 2.89
CA THR A 261 -10.60 -16.81 2.87
C THR A 261 -10.26 -15.40 3.35
N ASN A 262 -11.08 -14.42 2.96
CA ASN A 262 -10.96 -13.01 3.37
C ASN A 262 -9.56 -12.39 3.12
N CYS A 263 -8.91 -12.77 2.02
CA CYS A 263 -7.65 -12.16 1.58
C CYS A 263 -7.89 -11.00 0.61
N PHE A 264 -6.93 -10.08 0.52
CA PHE A 264 -7.00 -8.90 -0.35
C PHE A 264 -6.01 -9.04 -1.51
N GLU A 265 -6.43 -8.78 -2.75
CA GLU A 265 -5.50 -8.64 -3.87
C GLU A 265 -5.16 -7.17 -4.10
N ASN A 266 -3.87 -6.83 -4.00
CA ASN A 266 -3.34 -5.48 -4.16
C ASN A 266 -2.25 -5.50 -5.25
N LYS A 267 -2.61 -5.05 -6.45
CA LYS A 267 -1.75 -5.03 -7.66
C LYS A 267 -1.17 -6.42 -8.03
N GLY A 268 -1.99 -7.47 -8.09
CA GLY A 268 -1.52 -8.82 -8.42
C GLY A 268 -0.73 -9.51 -7.30
N ILE A 269 -0.83 -9.02 -6.06
CA ILE A 269 -0.23 -9.62 -4.87
C ILE A 269 -1.35 -9.85 -3.85
N LEU A 270 -1.48 -11.09 -3.37
CA LEU A 270 -2.38 -11.41 -2.27
C LEU A 270 -1.79 -10.93 -0.94
N GLU A 271 -2.63 -10.38 -0.08
CA GLU A 271 -2.30 -9.87 1.25
C GLU A 271 -3.17 -10.63 2.26
N ILE A 272 -2.52 -11.43 3.10
CA ILE A 272 -3.13 -12.23 4.16
C ILE A 272 -2.84 -11.52 5.48
N ASN A 273 -3.90 -10.98 6.08
CA ASN A 273 -3.84 -10.23 7.33
C ASN A 273 -4.51 -11.01 8.48
N GLU A 274 -4.67 -10.37 9.64
CA GLU A 274 -5.27 -10.97 10.83
C GLU A 274 -6.75 -11.40 10.65
N ALA A 275 -7.48 -10.78 9.73
CA ALA A 275 -8.86 -11.14 9.40
C ALA A 275 -8.98 -12.20 8.28
N SER A 276 -7.87 -12.57 7.65
CA SER A 276 -7.80 -13.65 6.68
C SER A 276 -7.67 -15.00 7.39
N LEU A 277 -8.44 -16.00 6.97
CA LEU A 277 -8.34 -17.36 7.53
C LEU A 277 -7.63 -18.27 6.53
N VAL A 278 -6.75 -19.13 7.03
CA VAL A 278 -6.00 -20.10 6.23
C VAL A 278 -6.16 -21.48 6.87
N PHE A 279 -6.66 -22.42 6.08
CA PHE A 279 -6.91 -23.80 6.50
C PHE A 279 -6.14 -24.78 5.61
N GLU A 280 -5.80 -25.96 6.14
CA GLU A 280 -5.32 -27.07 5.29
C GLU A 280 -6.51 -27.65 4.50
N ALA A 281 -6.34 -27.83 3.19
CA ALA A 281 -7.47 -28.13 2.29
C ALA A 281 -7.97 -29.60 2.36
N GLY A 282 -7.40 -30.41 3.26
CA GLY A 282 -7.79 -31.80 3.51
C GLY A 282 -7.75 -32.66 2.24
N HIS A 283 -8.89 -33.24 1.87
CA HIS A 283 -9.00 -34.10 0.68
C HIS A 283 -9.08 -33.35 -0.66
N LYS A 284 -9.13 -32.01 -0.67
CA LYS A 284 -9.17 -31.23 -1.91
C LYS A 284 -7.83 -31.34 -2.64
N LYS A 285 -7.83 -32.07 -3.75
CA LYS A 285 -6.70 -32.14 -4.68
C LYS A 285 -6.84 -31.00 -5.70
N ILE A 286 -5.73 -30.29 -5.94
CA ILE A 286 -5.58 -29.42 -7.11
C ILE A 286 -4.30 -29.85 -7.83
N GLU A 287 -4.32 -29.83 -9.16
CA GLU A 287 -3.12 -30.12 -9.96
C GLU A 287 -2.65 -28.85 -10.65
N VAL A 288 -1.49 -28.33 -10.23
CA VAL A 288 -0.92 -27.11 -10.80
C VAL A 288 -0.03 -27.47 -11.99
N PRO A 289 -0.37 -27.05 -13.23
CA PRO A 289 0.43 -27.39 -14.41
C PRO A 289 1.87 -26.88 -14.31
N ASN A 290 2.81 -27.69 -14.79
CA ASN A 290 4.25 -27.35 -14.80
C ASN A 290 4.55 -25.99 -15.44
N GLY A 291 3.75 -25.56 -16.43
CA GLY A 291 3.85 -24.21 -17.02
C GLY A 291 3.56 -23.07 -16.03
N VAL A 292 2.62 -23.25 -15.10
CA VAL A 292 2.33 -22.27 -14.02
C VAL A 292 3.50 -22.23 -13.03
N ILE A 293 3.99 -23.39 -12.60
CA ILE A 293 5.14 -23.51 -11.68
C ILE A 293 6.41 -22.88 -12.29
N LYS A 294 6.65 -23.08 -13.58
CA LYS A 294 7.76 -22.46 -14.31
C LYS A 294 7.64 -20.93 -14.29
N ARG A 295 6.51 -20.37 -14.73
CA ARG A 295 6.26 -18.91 -14.72
C ARG A 295 6.38 -18.31 -13.31
N ALA A 296 5.95 -19.02 -12.27
CA ALA A 296 6.07 -18.59 -10.88
C ALA A 296 7.53 -18.53 -10.35
N ASN A 297 8.46 -19.18 -11.05
CA ASN A 297 9.89 -19.23 -10.72
C ASN A 297 10.78 -18.44 -11.69
N GLU A 298 10.25 -18.04 -12.84
CA GLU A 298 10.92 -17.16 -13.80
C GLU A 298 11.20 -15.78 -13.18
N THR A 299 12.30 -15.16 -13.63
CA THR A 299 12.69 -13.79 -13.25
C THR A 299 12.39 -12.87 -14.43
N PRO A 300 11.66 -11.76 -14.24
CA PRO A 300 11.33 -10.84 -15.33
C PRO A 300 12.60 -10.21 -15.90
N LYS A 301 12.69 -10.13 -17.22
CA LYS A 301 13.82 -9.52 -17.94
C LYS A 301 13.91 -8.02 -17.67
N ILE A 302 15.14 -7.50 -17.59
CA ILE A 302 15.37 -6.10 -17.26
C ILE A 302 14.79 -5.15 -18.32
N ASP A 303 14.83 -5.48 -19.61
CA ASP A 303 14.21 -4.65 -20.66
C ASP A 303 12.66 -4.57 -20.49
N HIS A 304 12.01 -5.66 -20.06
CA HIS A 304 10.59 -5.65 -19.69
C HIS A 304 10.32 -4.75 -18.48
N LEU A 305 11.26 -4.67 -17.52
CA LEU A 305 11.14 -3.74 -16.38
C LEU A 305 11.18 -2.28 -16.81
N TYR A 306 11.90 -1.91 -17.88
CA TYR A 306 11.89 -0.57 -18.46
C TYR A 306 10.58 -0.23 -19.19
N LYS A 307 9.97 -1.22 -19.85
CA LYS A 307 8.68 -1.09 -20.56
C LYS A 307 7.48 -1.07 -19.61
N GLY A 308 7.64 -1.60 -18.39
CA GLY A 308 6.57 -1.74 -17.40
C GLY A 308 6.08 -0.43 -16.76
N ALA A 309 4.81 -0.40 -16.37
CA ALA A 309 4.19 0.75 -15.72
C ALA A 309 4.82 1.03 -14.34
N SER A 310 5.04 2.31 -14.02
CA SER A 310 5.55 2.72 -12.70
C SER A 310 4.59 2.30 -11.58
N GLY A 311 5.13 1.73 -10.51
CA GLY A 311 4.37 1.20 -9.38
C GLY A 311 4.08 -0.30 -9.47
N THR A 312 4.52 -0.97 -10.54
CA THR A 312 4.55 -2.43 -10.69
C THR A 312 5.52 -3.05 -9.70
N MET A 313 5.13 -4.18 -9.12
CA MET A 313 5.90 -4.90 -8.11
C MET A 313 6.73 -6.01 -8.75
N VAL A 314 7.97 -6.15 -8.30
CA VAL A 314 9.00 -7.00 -8.90
C VAL A 314 9.53 -8.00 -7.87
N TYR A 315 9.57 -9.25 -8.29
CA TYR A 315 10.19 -10.39 -7.62
C TYR A 315 11.12 -11.05 -8.64
N GLY A 316 12.29 -11.54 -8.22
CA GLY A 316 13.24 -12.16 -9.15
C GLY A 316 14.64 -12.38 -8.58
N LEU A 317 15.47 -13.13 -9.30
CA LEU A 317 16.87 -13.43 -8.95
C LEU A 317 17.80 -12.81 -10.01
N PHE A 318 18.48 -11.73 -9.66
CA PHE A 318 19.32 -10.96 -10.57
C PHE A 318 20.79 -11.02 -10.16
N MET A 319 21.72 -10.88 -11.11
CA MET A 319 23.15 -10.76 -10.80
C MET A 319 23.48 -9.31 -10.44
N LEU A 320 24.21 -9.10 -9.35
CA LEU A 320 24.76 -7.80 -8.98
C LEU A 320 25.94 -7.47 -9.89
N HIS A 321 25.79 -6.44 -10.73
CA HIS A 321 26.89 -5.89 -11.51
C HIS A 321 27.77 -4.98 -10.66
N LYS A 322 27.16 -4.00 -9.96
CA LYS A 322 27.91 -2.96 -9.23
C LYS A 322 27.17 -2.49 -7.98
N LYS A 323 27.92 -2.18 -6.91
CA LYS A 323 27.38 -1.65 -5.64
C LYS A 323 27.94 -0.25 -5.37
N LYS A 324 27.07 0.75 -5.22
CA LYS A 324 27.42 2.12 -4.81
C LYS A 324 26.72 2.49 -3.49
N VAL A 325 27.50 2.70 -2.44
CA VAL A 325 27.00 3.10 -1.11
C VAL A 325 26.95 4.63 -1.02
N ASN A 326 25.77 5.20 -0.75
CA ASN A 326 25.57 6.63 -0.50
C ASN A 326 25.24 6.86 0.99
N LYS A 327 25.15 8.12 1.44
CA LYS A 327 24.91 8.47 2.86
C LYS A 327 23.59 7.94 3.46
N LYS A 328 22.54 7.73 2.65
CA LYS A 328 21.18 7.33 3.12
C LYS A 328 20.64 6.06 2.48
N ASN A 329 21.30 5.55 1.44
CA ASN A 329 20.83 4.40 0.66
C ASN A 329 21.99 3.74 -0.08
N THR A 330 21.73 2.59 -0.70
CA THR A 330 22.69 1.92 -1.58
C THR A 330 22.04 1.65 -2.93
N ILE A 331 22.79 1.91 -3.99
CA ILE A 331 22.41 1.54 -5.35
C ILE A 331 23.09 0.21 -5.66
N TYR A 332 22.28 -0.77 -6.04
CA TYR A 332 22.71 -2.06 -6.55
C TYR A 332 22.34 -2.09 -8.04
N GLU A 333 23.31 -1.86 -8.91
CA GLU A 333 23.12 -2.03 -10.36
C GLU A 333 23.08 -3.53 -10.63
N ILE A 334 21.90 -4.05 -10.97
CA ILE A 334 21.71 -5.45 -11.34
C ILE A 334 21.74 -5.60 -12.86
N GLN A 335 22.17 -6.77 -13.35
CA GLN A 335 22.24 -7.06 -14.80
C GLN A 335 21.70 -8.45 -15.15
N ASP A 336 21.23 -8.56 -16.39
CA ASP A 336 20.96 -9.79 -17.11
C ASP A 336 21.40 -9.63 -18.58
N ASN A 337 21.01 -10.55 -19.47
CA ASN A 337 21.37 -10.49 -20.89
C ASN A 337 20.57 -9.46 -21.72
N THR A 338 19.63 -8.74 -21.11
CA THR A 338 18.75 -7.75 -21.75
C THR A 338 19.05 -6.31 -21.32
N GLY A 339 19.81 -6.12 -20.23
CA GLY A 339 20.29 -4.82 -19.81
C GLY A 339 20.75 -4.77 -18.36
N LYS A 340 20.78 -3.56 -17.82
CA LYS A 340 21.07 -3.28 -16.40
C LYS A 340 20.01 -2.34 -15.84
N ILE A 341 19.74 -2.40 -14.54
CA ILE A 341 18.83 -1.47 -13.85
C ILE A 341 19.29 -1.22 -12.41
N ASP A 342 19.08 0.00 -11.92
CA ASP A 342 19.36 0.38 -10.55
C ASP A 342 18.31 -0.14 -9.56
N VAL A 343 18.75 -0.76 -8.48
CA VAL A 343 17.94 -1.07 -7.29
C VAL A 343 18.36 -0.15 -6.14
N VAL A 344 17.43 0.68 -5.66
CA VAL A 344 17.62 1.59 -4.53
C VAL A 344 17.21 0.87 -3.24
N GLY A 345 18.20 0.42 -2.47
CA GLY A 345 18.02 -0.16 -1.13
C GLY A 345 18.10 0.91 -0.04
N ASN A 346 17.00 1.09 0.69
CA ASN A 346 16.88 2.01 1.82
C ASN A 346 16.67 1.25 3.14
N GLY A 347 16.89 1.90 4.29
CA GLY A 347 16.65 1.30 5.62
C GLY A 347 17.47 0.01 5.82
N LYS A 348 16.82 -1.09 6.21
CA LYS A 348 17.43 -2.44 6.31
C LYS A 348 18.12 -2.95 5.04
N TRP A 349 17.80 -2.38 3.87
CA TRP A 349 18.45 -2.70 2.58
C TRP A 349 19.59 -1.75 2.22
N HIS A 350 19.98 -0.84 3.11
CA HIS A 350 21.20 -0.05 2.97
C HIS A 350 22.44 -0.88 3.32
N ASN A 351 23.47 -0.80 2.46
CA ASN A 351 24.80 -1.36 2.64
C ASN A 351 24.88 -2.86 3.00
N ILE A 352 23.91 -3.69 2.57
CA ILE A 352 23.94 -5.14 2.84
C ILE A 352 25.25 -5.81 2.35
N LYS A 353 25.66 -6.89 3.03
CA LYS A 353 26.86 -7.67 2.70
C LYS A 353 26.65 -8.48 1.41
N CYS A 354 27.17 -7.96 0.30
CA CYS A 354 27.21 -8.58 -1.03
C CYS A 354 28.39 -7.99 -1.83
N LYS A 355 28.87 -8.72 -2.84
CA LYS A 355 29.95 -8.37 -3.76
C LYS A 355 29.48 -8.47 -5.22
N GLU A 356 30.20 -7.83 -6.13
CA GLU A 356 29.94 -7.92 -7.57
C GLU A 356 30.04 -9.38 -8.05
N GLY A 357 29.08 -9.81 -8.86
CA GLY A 357 28.89 -11.21 -9.27
C GLY A 357 28.06 -12.07 -8.31
N ASP A 358 27.74 -11.62 -7.09
CA ASP A 358 26.71 -12.27 -6.26
C ASP A 358 25.33 -12.15 -6.93
N LYS A 359 24.40 -13.04 -6.57
CA LYS A 359 22.99 -12.93 -7.00
C LYS A 359 22.12 -12.37 -5.89
N LEU A 360 21.28 -11.40 -6.21
CA LEU A 360 20.30 -10.80 -5.32
C LEU A 360 18.91 -11.34 -5.67
N ARG A 361 18.28 -12.08 -4.75
CA ARG A 361 16.85 -12.40 -4.86
C ARG A 361 16.04 -11.29 -4.23
N LEU A 362 15.36 -10.52 -5.08
CA LEU A 362 14.51 -9.41 -4.72
C LEU A 362 13.08 -9.90 -4.53
N PHE A 363 12.41 -9.41 -3.49
CA PHE A 363 11.00 -9.65 -3.21
C PHE A 363 10.30 -8.31 -3.00
N CYS A 364 9.15 -8.12 -3.63
CA CYS A 364 8.28 -6.96 -3.40
C CYS A 364 8.98 -5.59 -3.61
N PHE A 365 9.83 -5.47 -4.63
CA PHE A 365 10.45 -4.18 -5.03
C PHE A 365 9.54 -3.42 -5.99
N GLN A 366 9.49 -2.10 -5.92
CA GLN A 366 8.59 -1.30 -6.76
C GLN A 366 9.36 -0.59 -7.88
N THR A 367 8.90 -0.73 -9.13
CA THR A 367 9.33 0.12 -10.24
C THR A 367 8.93 1.58 -9.98
N ARG A 368 9.87 2.51 -10.13
CA ARG A 368 9.61 3.96 -10.07
C ARG A 368 10.43 4.69 -11.11
N ARG A 369 9.85 5.74 -11.70
CA ARG A 369 10.59 6.67 -12.55
C ARG A 369 11.20 7.78 -11.70
N ILE A 370 12.52 7.86 -11.65
CA ILE A 370 13.30 8.81 -10.85
C ILE A 370 14.30 9.50 -11.78
N ALA A 371 14.30 10.84 -11.82
CA ALA A 371 15.16 11.61 -12.73
C ALA A 371 15.07 11.14 -14.21
N ARG A 372 13.84 10.83 -14.67
CA ARG A 372 13.49 10.25 -15.99
C ARG A 372 13.87 8.77 -16.21
N GLU A 373 14.72 8.18 -15.37
CA GLU A 373 15.16 6.77 -15.43
C GLU A 373 14.20 5.83 -14.69
N GLN A 374 14.04 4.60 -15.19
CA GLN A 374 13.34 3.52 -14.48
C GLN A 374 14.30 2.91 -13.44
N LYS A 375 13.88 2.83 -12.17
CA LYS A 375 14.64 2.18 -11.08
C LYS A 375 13.73 1.28 -10.25
N LEU A 376 14.29 0.26 -9.63
CA LEU A 376 13.60 -0.51 -8.58
C LEU A 376 13.86 0.15 -7.23
N VAL A 377 12.84 0.25 -6.38
CA VAL A 377 12.94 0.92 -5.07
C VAL A 377 12.36 0.02 -3.97
N SER A 378 13.08 -0.08 -2.85
CA SER A 378 12.59 -0.78 -1.66
C SER A 378 11.41 -0.06 -1.01
N GLY A 379 10.31 -0.76 -0.76
CA GLY A 379 9.23 -0.36 0.16
C GLY A 379 9.34 -1.07 1.52
N SER A 380 8.35 -0.85 2.39
CA SER A 380 8.26 -1.46 3.74
C SER A 380 8.37 -3.00 3.69
N HIS A 381 7.59 -3.61 2.81
CA HIS A 381 7.48 -5.07 2.64
C HIS A 381 8.58 -5.65 1.73
N SER A 382 9.54 -4.87 1.24
CA SER A 382 10.62 -5.41 0.39
C SER A 382 11.56 -6.31 1.19
N PHE A 383 12.07 -7.37 0.54
CA PHE A 383 13.06 -8.29 1.09
C PHE A 383 14.17 -8.62 0.08
N ILE A 384 15.43 -8.72 0.53
CA ILE A 384 16.56 -9.17 -0.29
C ILE A 384 17.21 -10.40 0.37
N LYS A 385 17.31 -11.50 -0.37
CA LYS A 385 18.18 -12.65 -0.02
C LYS A 385 19.40 -12.67 -0.94
N VAL A 386 20.60 -12.57 -0.36
CA VAL A 386 21.86 -12.64 -1.11
C VAL A 386 22.27 -14.10 -1.29
N ALA A 387 22.56 -14.52 -2.52
CA ALA A 387 23.19 -15.79 -2.85
C ALA A 387 24.60 -15.51 -3.38
N LYS A 388 25.62 -15.92 -2.60
CA LYS A 388 27.01 -15.63 -2.94
C LYS A 388 27.44 -16.34 -4.23
N LYS A 389 28.32 -15.71 -5.01
CA LYS A 389 29.02 -16.39 -6.10
C LYS A 389 29.83 -17.57 -5.54
N LYS A 390 29.66 -18.78 -6.08
CA LYS A 390 30.56 -19.90 -5.80
C LYS A 390 31.92 -19.57 -6.43
N ASN A 391 32.97 -19.50 -5.62
CA ASN A 391 34.35 -19.44 -6.12
C ASN A 391 34.77 -20.84 -6.58
N PRO A 392 35.47 -21.00 -7.72
CA PRO A 392 35.94 -22.30 -8.22
C PRO A 392 37.13 -22.87 -7.42
N THR A 393 37.34 -22.45 -6.18
CA THR A 393 38.51 -22.82 -5.35
C THR A 393 38.11 -23.02 -3.89
N ASN A 394 37.17 -23.93 -3.67
CA ASN A 394 37.26 -24.92 -2.59
C ASN A 394 36.17 -25.97 -2.82
N VAL A 395 36.58 -27.14 -3.31
CA VAL A 395 35.69 -28.30 -3.41
C VAL A 395 35.61 -28.93 -2.02
N ASN A 396 34.63 -28.52 -1.24
CA ASN A 396 34.10 -29.37 -0.17
C ASN A 396 32.58 -29.23 -0.18
N LEU A 397 31.92 -30.27 -0.68
CA LEU A 397 30.56 -30.23 -1.21
C LEU A 397 29.58 -30.81 -0.19
N SER A 398 28.98 -29.95 0.63
CA SER A 398 27.62 -30.21 1.11
C SER A 398 26.64 -29.93 -0.05
N LEU A 399 26.46 -30.96 -0.88
CA LEU A 399 25.39 -31.04 -1.86
C LEU A 399 24.12 -31.50 -1.15
N GLU A 400 23.16 -30.59 -1.02
CA GLU A 400 21.75 -30.98 -1.07
C GLU A 400 21.21 -30.41 -2.38
N ASP A 401 21.27 -31.23 -3.42
CA ASP A 401 20.70 -30.91 -4.73
C ASP A 401 19.18 -31.03 -4.67
N GLU A 402 18.50 -29.98 -5.14
CA GLU A 402 17.05 -30.02 -5.38
C GLU A 402 16.80 -30.81 -6.68
N VAL A 403 16.96 -32.13 -6.61
CA VAL A 403 16.77 -33.06 -7.74
C VAL A 403 15.33 -33.01 -8.21
N ILE A 404 15.14 -32.69 -9.49
CA ILE A 404 13.86 -32.73 -10.18
C ILE A 404 13.53 -34.20 -10.49
N ASN A 405 12.81 -34.85 -9.59
CA ASN A 405 12.17 -36.14 -9.89
C ASN A 405 10.84 -35.88 -10.61
N CYS A 406 10.86 -35.96 -11.95
CA CYS A 406 9.64 -36.26 -12.71
C CYS A 406 9.30 -37.75 -12.52
N PRO A 407 8.06 -38.12 -12.18
CA PRO A 407 7.66 -39.53 -12.15
C PRO A 407 7.60 -40.09 -13.59
N PRO A 408 8.01 -41.35 -13.82
CA PRO A 408 7.88 -41.98 -15.13
C PRO A 408 6.40 -42.25 -15.45
N SER A 409 6.00 -41.93 -16.67
CA SER A 409 4.68 -42.24 -17.21
C SER A 409 4.49 -43.76 -17.33
N GLN A 410 3.54 -44.33 -16.58
CA GLN A 410 3.08 -45.69 -16.81
C GLN A 410 2.18 -45.72 -18.04
N SER A 411 2.75 -46.06 -19.20
CA SER A 411 1.96 -46.53 -20.35
C SER A 411 1.60 -47.99 -20.13
N THR A 412 0.32 -48.28 -19.86
CA THR A 412 -0.19 -49.66 -19.80
C THR A 412 -0.03 -50.35 -21.15
N GLY A 413 0.69 -51.46 -21.16
CA GLY A 413 0.82 -52.31 -22.35
C GLY A 413 -0.49 -53.01 -22.68
N PHE A 414 -0.92 -52.93 -23.94
CA PHE A 414 -1.89 -53.86 -24.51
C PHE A 414 -1.13 -54.94 -25.29
N ASN A 415 -1.60 -56.18 -25.16
CA ASN A 415 -1.10 -57.34 -25.90
C ASN A 415 -1.32 -57.15 -27.41
N ASN A 416 -0.47 -57.77 -28.22
CA ASN A 416 -0.92 -58.72 -29.25
C ASN A 416 0.25 -59.57 -29.76
N ASP A 417 -0.04 -60.86 -29.89
CA ASP A 417 0.52 -61.89 -30.77
C ASP A 417 1.86 -61.66 -31.49
N THR A 418 2.77 -62.62 -31.32
CA THR A 418 3.22 -63.45 -32.46
C THR A 418 3.75 -64.79 -31.96
N ILE A 419 3.05 -65.88 -32.31
CA ILE A 419 3.61 -67.23 -32.22
C ILE A 419 4.67 -67.36 -33.31
N LYS A 420 5.89 -67.79 -32.96
CA LYS A 420 6.80 -68.39 -33.95
C LYS A 420 7.49 -69.63 -33.39
N VAL A 421 7.21 -70.73 -34.07
CA VAL A 421 7.76 -72.07 -33.88
C VAL A 421 9.08 -72.20 -34.67
N GLU A 422 9.84 -73.28 -34.43
CA GLU A 422 11.07 -73.71 -35.14
C GLU A 422 12.35 -72.87 -34.92
N SER A 423 13.54 -73.46 -34.81
CA SER A 423 13.91 -74.87 -34.59
C SER A 423 15.37 -74.99 -34.11
N SER A 424 15.76 -76.19 -33.64
CA SER A 424 17.07 -76.52 -33.09
C SER A 424 18.24 -76.35 -34.07
N ILE A 425 19.29 -75.63 -33.67
CA ILE A 425 20.58 -76.14 -33.13
C ILE A 425 21.48 -74.94 -32.80
#